data_AF-A0A961YNL1-F1
#
_entry.id   AF-A0A961YNL1-F1
#
_cell.length_a   1.000
_cell.length_b   1.000
_cell.length_c   1.000
_cell.angle_alpha   90.00
_cell.angle_beta   90.00
_cell.angle_gamma   90.00
#
_symmetry.space_group_name_H-M   'P 1'
#
loop_
_entity.id
_entity.type
_entity.pdbx_description
1 polymer ?
#
loop_
_entity_poly.entity_id
_entity_poly.type
_entity_poly.pdbx_seq_one_letter_code
_entity_poly.pdbx_strand_id
1 'polypeptide(L)'
;MISRFLGLAGAAVLSAALSTAALADITILAWPGGPAEAALRKVVDKYNETSDSKAELLYFSRDNFFDKMLANSAAGSKEFDVMLTPTYNVGKYAP
;
A
#
# COMPACT_ATOMS: atom_id res chain seq x y z
N MET A 1 16.46 -37.59 -42.92
CA MET A 1 15.43 -36.91 -42.11
C MET A 1 15.88 -36.99 -40.65
N ILE A 2 15.64 -35.94 -39.86
CA ILE A 2 16.03 -35.78 -38.44
C ILE A 2 17.43 -35.18 -38.26
N SER A 3 17.49 -33.87 -38.01
CA SER A 3 18.26 -33.25 -36.91
C SER A 3 18.48 -31.75 -37.17
N ARG A 4 17.44 -30.92 -37.03
CA ARG A 4 17.53 -29.45 -36.98
C ARG A 4 16.30 -28.83 -36.30
N PHE A 5 15.95 -29.24 -35.09
CA PHE A 5 14.85 -28.59 -34.35
C PHE A 5 15.09 -28.38 -32.84
N LEU A 6 16.27 -28.75 -32.30
CA LEU A 6 16.55 -28.64 -30.85
C LEU A 6 17.15 -27.30 -30.38
N GLY A 7 17.30 -26.30 -31.24
CA GLY A 7 18.04 -25.07 -30.91
C GLY A 7 17.21 -23.88 -30.38
N LEU A 8 15.89 -23.88 -30.56
CA LEU A 8 15.06 -22.69 -30.34
C LEU A 8 14.17 -22.73 -29.09
N ALA A 9 14.06 -23.87 -28.40
CA ALA A 9 13.19 -23.98 -27.22
C ALA A 9 13.87 -23.53 -25.90
N GLY A 10 15.20 -23.41 -25.86
CA GLY A 10 15.94 -23.07 -24.63
C GLY A 10 16.02 -21.57 -24.31
N ALA A 11 15.94 -20.70 -25.32
CA ALA A 11 16.11 -19.25 -25.14
C ALA A 11 14.84 -18.52 -24.68
N ALA A 12 13.65 -19.12 -24.88
CA ALA A 12 12.37 -18.49 -24.51
C ALA A 12 12.03 -18.66 -23.02
N VAL A 13 12.64 -19.62 -22.30
CA VAL A 13 12.31 -19.92 -20.91
C VAL A 13 13.04 -18.99 -19.92
N LEU A 14 14.18 -18.40 -20.30
CA LEU A 14 14.88 -17.44 -19.42
C LEU A 14 14.23 -16.05 -19.38
N SER A 15 13.42 -15.67 -20.38
CA SER A 15 12.78 -14.35 -20.41
C SER A 15 11.55 -14.23 -19.52
N ALA A 16 10.99 -15.36 -19.03
CA ALA A 16 9.83 -15.36 -18.14
C ALA A 16 10.19 -15.20 -16.64
N ALA A 17 11.48 -15.22 -16.29
CA ALA A 17 11.93 -15.14 -14.90
C ALA A 17 12.10 -13.69 -14.38
N LEU A 18 11.93 -12.68 -15.23
CA LEU A 18 11.82 -11.28 -14.81
C LEU A 18 10.35 -10.90 -14.57
N SER A 19 9.61 -11.73 -13.84
CA SER A 19 8.44 -11.23 -13.13
C SER A 19 8.95 -10.31 -12.02
N THR A 20 9.02 -9.02 -12.28
CA THR A 20 9.06 -8.01 -11.23
C THR A 20 7.84 -8.27 -10.34
N ALA A 21 8.06 -8.79 -9.13
CA ALA A 21 6.99 -8.98 -8.16
C ALA A 21 6.29 -7.63 -8.00
N ALA A 22 5.02 -7.55 -8.40
CA ALA A 22 4.20 -6.38 -8.15
C ALA A 22 4.21 -6.12 -6.63
N LEU A 23 4.73 -4.97 -6.21
CA LEU A 23 4.68 -4.57 -4.82
C LEU A 23 3.21 -4.30 -4.46
N ALA A 24 2.77 -4.79 -3.31
CA ALA A 24 1.39 -4.60 -2.86
C ALA A 24 1.09 -3.10 -2.65
N ASP A 25 -0.13 -2.69 -2.97
CA ASP A 25 -0.58 -1.33 -2.75
C ASP A 25 -0.79 -1.07 -1.25
N ILE A 26 -0.31 0.08 -0.78
CA ILE A 26 -0.39 0.54 0.60
C ILE A 26 -1.72 1.23 0.82
N THR A 27 -2.53 0.73 1.74
CA THR A 27 -3.82 1.33 2.09
C THR A 27 -3.70 2.18 3.35
N ILE A 28 -4.05 3.46 3.23
CA ILE A 28 -3.89 4.45 4.30
C ILE A 28 -5.26 4.95 4.77
N LEU A 29 -5.60 4.71 6.03
CA LEU A 29 -6.80 5.27 6.65
C LEU A 29 -6.58 6.74 7.03
N ALA A 30 -7.38 7.64 6.47
CA ALA A 30 -7.31 9.09 6.72
C ALA A 30 -8.69 9.71 6.97
N TRP A 31 -8.72 10.93 7.54
CA TRP A 31 -9.93 11.76 7.56
C TRP A 31 -9.72 12.95 6.64
N PRO A 32 -10.77 13.45 5.97
CA PRO A 32 -10.63 14.53 5.01
C PRO A 32 -10.37 15.87 5.70
N GLY A 33 -9.48 16.66 5.08
CA GLY A 33 -9.31 18.08 5.39
C GLY A 33 -8.35 18.42 6.54
N GLY A 34 -8.08 19.71 6.64
CA GLY A 34 -7.09 20.26 7.57
C GLY A 34 -5.65 20.15 7.06
N PRO A 35 -4.70 20.75 7.79
CA PRO A 35 -3.29 20.82 7.35
C PRO A 35 -2.60 19.45 7.36
N ALA A 36 -2.98 18.56 8.27
CA ALA A 36 -2.39 17.23 8.39
C ALA A 36 -2.72 16.34 7.18
N GLU A 37 -3.99 16.29 6.78
CA GLU A 37 -4.41 15.55 5.59
C GLU A 37 -3.78 16.14 4.32
N ALA A 38 -3.78 17.47 4.17
CA ALA A 38 -3.17 18.12 3.01
C ALA A 38 -1.66 17.84 2.90
N ALA A 39 -0.96 17.71 4.04
CA ALA A 39 0.44 17.31 4.07
C ALA A 39 0.61 15.83 3.71
N LEU A 40 -0.22 14.95 4.29
CA LEU A 40 -0.21 13.51 4.00
C LEU A 40 -0.46 13.24 2.52
N ARG A 41 -1.43 13.93 1.90
CA ARG A 41 -1.72 13.79 0.46
C ARG A 41 -0.48 14.10 -0.39
N LYS A 42 0.26 15.17 -0.09
CA LYS A 42 1.51 15.49 -0.81
C LYS A 42 2.58 14.42 -0.65
N VAL A 43 2.66 13.77 0.52
CA VAL A 43 3.59 12.66 0.76
C VAL A 43 3.18 11.45 -0.09
N VAL A 44 1.89 11.12 -0.13
CA VAL A 44 1.34 10.03 -0.96
C VAL A 44 1.55 10.30 -2.44
N ASP A 45 1.27 11.51 -2.91
CA ASP A 45 1.51 11.91 -4.30
C ASP A 45 2.98 11.70 -4.65
N LYS A 46 3.89 12.17 -3.78
CA LYS A 46 5.34 12.01 -4.01
C LYS A 46 5.80 10.56 -3.99
N TYR A 47 5.24 9.75 -3.10
CA TYR A 47 5.51 8.31 -3.04
C TYR A 47 5.09 7.64 -4.35
N ASN A 48 3.89 7.94 -4.83
CA ASN A 48 3.33 7.36 -6.05
C ASN A 48 4.07 7.75 -7.34
N GLU A 49 4.79 8.88 -7.35
CA GLU A 49 5.69 9.27 -8.44
C GLU A 49 7.01 8.49 -8.46
N THR A 50 7.46 8.00 -7.31
CA THR A 50 8.85 7.52 -7.13
C THR A 50 8.95 6.03 -6.81
N SER A 51 7.85 5.41 -6.41
CA SER A 51 7.78 4.00 -6.02
C SER A 51 7.13 3.13 -7.11
N ASP A 52 7.59 1.88 -7.17
CA ASP A 52 6.99 0.81 -7.98
C ASP A 52 5.69 0.26 -7.34
N SER A 53 5.38 0.59 -6.08
CA SER A 53 4.07 0.33 -5.44
C SER A 53 3.24 1.61 -5.35
N LYS A 54 1.92 1.47 -5.21
CA LYS A 54 1.02 2.61 -4.99
C LYS A 54 0.56 2.70 -3.55
N ALA A 55 0.26 3.92 -3.13
CA ALA A 55 -0.38 4.23 -1.86
C ALA A 55 -1.71 4.92 -2.13
N GLU A 56 -2.76 4.46 -1.45
CA GLU A 56 -4.12 4.98 -1.56
C GLU A 56 -4.61 5.52 -0.21
N LEU A 57 -5.31 6.65 -0.25
CA LEU A 57 -5.96 7.25 0.91
C LEU A 57 -7.44 6.88 0.94
N LEU A 58 -7.85 6.13 1.95
CA LEU A 58 -9.25 5.83 2.25
C LEU A 58 -9.77 6.79 3.32
N TYR A 59 -10.73 7.63 2.92
CA TYR A 59 -11.29 8.66 3.79
C TYR A 59 -12.51 8.16 4.58
N PHE A 60 -12.45 8.35 5.89
CA PHE A 60 -13.61 8.23 6.79
C PHE A 60 -13.96 9.59 7.40
N SER A 61 -15.23 9.79 7.72
CA SER A 61 -15.66 11.00 8.43
C SER A 61 -14.95 11.08 9.78
N ARG A 62 -14.63 12.31 10.22
CA ARG A 62 -13.87 12.52 11.45
C ARG A 62 -14.58 11.97 12.68
N ASP A 63 -15.91 12.01 12.70
CA ASP A 63 -16.73 11.52 13.80
C ASP A 63 -16.58 10.02 14.03
N ASN A 64 -16.47 9.24 12.96
CA ASN A 64 -16.38 7.77 13.02
C ASN A 64 -14.93 7.25 12.89
N PHE A 65 -13.98 8.14 12.63
CA PHE A 65 -12.59 7.79 12.32
C PHE A 65 -11.91 7.05 13.48
N PHE A 66 -12.02 7.59 14.70
CA PHE A 66 -11.34 7.05 15.88
C PHE A 66 -11.90 5.69 16.32
N ASP A 67 -13.19 5.47 16.12
CA ASP A 67 -13.84 4.20 16.45
C ASP A 67 -13.44 3.11 15.46
N LYS A 68 -13.41 3.43 14.16
CA LYS A 68 -12.89 2.52 13.12
C LYS A 68 -11.42 2.18 13.38
N MET A 69 -10.61 3.18 13.72
CA MET A 69 -9.19 2.97 14.03
C MET A 69 -9.00 2.08 15.27
N LEU A 70 -9.78 2.32 16.34
CA LEU A 70 -9.75 1.49 17.55
C LEU A 70 -10.12 0.04 17.24
N ALA A 71 -11.25 -0.15 16.56
CA ALA A 71 -11.76 -1.47 16.23
C ALA A 71 -10.78 -2.24 15.33
N ASN A 72 -10.17 -1.56 14.36
CA ASN A 72 -9.21 -2.17 13.45
C ASN A 72 -7.92 -2.59 14.17
N SER A 73 -7.35 -1.71 15.01
CA SER A 73 -6.16 -2.03 15.83
C SER A 73 -6.44 -3.16 16.82
N ALA A 74 -7.55 -3.10 17.57
CA ALA A 74 -7.93 -4.13 18.54
C ALA A 74 -8.21 -5.50 17.89
N ALA A 75 -8.70 -5.51 16.65
CA ALA A 75 -8.93 -6.74 15.90
C ALA A 75 -7.64 -7.33 15.27
N GLY A 76 -6.51 -6.61 15.30
CA GLY A 76 -5.31 -6.99 14.56
C GLY A 76 -5.54 -7.08 13.05
N SER A 77 -6.42 -6.21 12.53
CA SER A 77 -6.84 -6.24 11.13
C SER A 77 -5.70 -5.81 10.20
N LYS A 78 -5.74 -6.33 8.96
CA LYS A 78 -4.83 -5.96 7.86
C LYS A 78 -5.51 -5.10 6.79
N GLU A 79 -6.67 -4.53 7.12
CA GLU A 79 -7.45 -3.70 6.20
C GLU A 79 -6.74 -2.37 5.88
N PHE A 80 -5.93 -1.83 6.82
CA PHE A 80 -5.13 -0.64 6.60
C PHE A 80 -3.69 -0.89 7.05
N ASP A 81 -2.73 -0.48 6.23
CA ASP A 81 -1.30 -0.58 6.53
C ASP A 81 -0.82 0.61 7.38
N VAL A 82 -1.43 1.77 7.15
CA VAL A 82 -1.10 3.03 7.84
C VAL A 82 -2.38 3.73 8.26
N MET A 83 -2.36 4.36 9.43
CA MET A 83 -3.48 5.15 9.94
C MET A 83 -2.99 6.56 10.29
N LEU A 84 -3.64 7.58 9.76
CA LEU A 84 -3.40 8.96 10.18
C LEU A 84 -3.81 9.07 11.65
N THR A 85 -2.84 9.27 12.55
CA THR A 85 -3.10 9.34 13.99
C THR A 85 -2.53 10.64 14.56
N PRO A 86 -3.32 11.45 15.29
CA PRO A 86 -2.78 12.61 15.97
C PRO A 86 -1.86 12.18 17.12
N THR A 87 -0.81 12.96 17.38
CA THR A 87 0.27 12.59 18.31
C THR A 87 -0.21 12.24 19.72
N TYR A 88 -1.21 12.95 20.23
CA TYR A 88 -1.79 12.71 21.55
C TYR A 88 -2.57 11.39 21.68
N ASN A 89 -2.84 10.71 20.57
CA ASN A 89 -3.61 9.46 20.53
C ASN A 89 -2.75 8.22 20.24
N VAL A 90 -1.48 8.38 19.86
CA VAL A 90 -0.64 7.27 19.41
C VAL A 90 -0.59 6.13 20.44
N GLY A 91 -0.41 6.45 21.72
CA GLY A 91 -0.33 5.44 22.79
C GLY A 91 -1.64 4.68 23.06
N LYS A 92 -2.78 5.16 22.56
CA LYS A 92 -4.07 4.47 22.68
C LYS A 92 -4.24 3.36 21.63
N TYR A 93 -3.54 3.48 20.50
CA TYR A 93 -3.72 2.63 19.33
C TYR A 93 -2.46 1.81 18.98
N ALA A 94 -1.34 2.09 19.65
CA ALA A 94 -0.14 1.28 19.59
C ALA A 94 -0.36 -0.04 20.36
N PRO A 95 -0.07 -1.20 19.74
CA PRO A 95 -0.13 -2.50 20.41
C PRO A 95 0.95 -2.67 21.48
#